data_AF-X0VTB8-F1
#
_entry.id   AF-X0VTB8-F1
#
_cell.length_a   1.000
_cell.length_b   1.000
_cell.length_c   1.000
_cell.angle_alpha   90.00
_cell.angle_beta   90.00
_cell.angle_gamma   90.00
#
_symmetry.space_group_name_H-M   'P 1'
#
loop_
_entity.id
_entity.type
_entity.pdbx_description
1 polymer ?
#
loop_
_entity_poly.entity_id
_entity_poly.type
_entity_poly.pdbx_seq_one_letter_code
_entity_poly.pdbx_strand_id
1 'polypeptide(L)'
;MEEEITYAFLLPGSITDSGWNAQMYVSAQSAEAALDIEIQVAYGLGQVEVADVMTEFAEAGTDVIWGHTLQYADAANQVAELYPDSWFIGTTYYQRSFSNVIGVQNHVYQGLYTCGMYAGGLTETGKIAFVGGFEFGT
;
A
#
# COMPACT_ATOMS: atom_id res chain seq x y z
N MET A 1 -7.83 28.54 -12.02
CA MET A 1 -6.84 27.80 -11.24
C MET A 1 -7.31 26.37 -11.30
N GLU A 2 -6.52 25.46 -11.87
CA GLU A 2 -6.73 24.04 -11.61
C GLU A 2 -6.48 23.82 -10.11
N GLU A 3 -7.36 23.07 -9.48
CA GLU A 3 -7.26 22.73 -8.07
C GLU A 3 -6.11 21.73 -7.90
N GLU A 4 -5.21 22.01 -6.98
CA GLU A 4 -4.03 21.18 -6.74
C GLU A 4 -4.46 19.93 -5.97
N ILE A 5 -4.27 18.75 -6.58
CA ILE A 5 -4.64 17.47 -5.96
C ILE A 5 -3.65 17.17 -4.84
N THR A 6 -4.18 16.82 -3.67
CA THR A 6 -3.41 16.51 -2.45
C THR A 6 -3.36 15.00 -2.18
N TYR A 7 -2.19 14.54 -1.69
CA TYR A 7 -1.92 13.10 -1.53
C TYR A 7 -1.39 12.79 -0.12
N ALA A 8 -1.89 11.72 0.48
CA ALA A 8 -1.39 11.17 1.75
C ALA A 8 -1.15 9.66 1.65
N PHE A 9 0.06 9.20 1.97
CA PHE A 9 0.43 7.79 1.98
C PHE A 9 0.60 7.29 3.43
N LEU A 10 -0.13 6.24 3.78
CA LEU A 10 -0.22 5.66 5.12
C LEU A 10 0.48 4.30 5.14
N LEU A 11 1.62 4.23 5.83
CA LEU A 11 2.50 3.07 5.89
C LEU A 11 2.41 2.38 7.27
N PRO A 12 2.20 1.05 7.33
CA PRO A 12 2.12 0.35 8.60
C PRO A 12 3.45 0.29 9.37
N GLY A 13 4.58 0.31 8.66
CA GLY A 13 5.91 0.07 9.22
C GLY A 13 6.88 1.22 9.03
N SER A 14 8.15 0.96 9.37
CA SER A 14 9.24 1.93 9.21
C SER A 14 9.58 2.14 7.74
N ILE A 15 9.79 3.40 7.34
CA ILE A 15 10.32 3.79 6.03
C ILE A 15 11.77 3.32 5.77
N THR A 16 12.41 2.75 6.78
CA THR A 16 13.75 2.16 6.67
C THR A 16 13.72 0.63 6.78
N ASP A 17 12.54 0.00 6.75
CA ASP A 17 12.49 -1.44 6.55
C ASP A 17 13.12 -1.75 5.18
N SER A 18 14.07 -2.67 5.06
CA SER A 18 14.81 -2.85 3.79
C SER A 18 13.97 -3.56 2.71
N GLY A 19 12.67 -3.24 2.62
CA GLY A 19 11.66 -3.98 1.89
C GLY A 19 10.43 -3.12 1.62
N TRP A 20 9.31 -3.49 2.23
CA TRP A 20 7.95 -3.09 1.82
C TRP A 20 7.70 -1.58 1.96
N ASN A 21 7.82 -1.05 3.18
CA ASN A 21 7.53 0.36 3.46
C ASN A 21 8.59 1.30 2.89
N ALA A 22 9.87 0.92 2.90
CA ALA A 22 10.91 1.74 2.26
C ALA A 22 10.69 1.87 0.74
N GLN A 23 10.26 0.81 0.06
CA GLN A 23 9.94 0.89 -1.38
C GLN A 23 8.81 1.88 -1.65
N MET A 24 7.75 1.88 -0.84
CA MET A 24 6.66 2.85 -0.98
C MET A 24 7.15 4.28 -0.69
N TYR A 25 7.96 4.47 0.36
CA TYR A 25 8.51 5.78 0.70
C TYR A 25 9.40 6.35 -0.43
N VAL A 26 10.33 5.55 -0.96
CA VAL A 26 11.16 5.94 -2.10
C VAL A 26 10.31 6.22 -3.34
N SER A 27 9.24 5.46 -3.55
CA SER A 27 8.31 5.68 -4.66
C SER A 27 7.55 7.00 -4.52
N ALA A 28 7.14 7.37 -3.30
CA ALA A 28 6.53 8.67 -3.02
C ALA A 28 7.48 9.82 -3.38
N GLN A 29 8.72 9.78 -2.87
CA GLN A 29 9.73 10.80 -3.17
C GLN A 29 10.05 10.90 -4.68
N SER A 30 10.06 9.75 -5.36
CA SER A 30 10.27 9.71 -6.81
C SER A 30 9.09 10.31 -7.58
N ALA A 31 7.86 10.09 -7.11
CA ALA A 31 6.66 10.65 -7.69
C ALA A 31 6.57 12.17 -7.48
N GLU A 32 6.87 12.66 -6.28
CA GLU A 32 6.97 14.10 -5.98
C GLU A 32 7.90 14.79 -6.97
N ALA A 33 9.12 14.27 -7.14
CA ALA A 33 10.11 14.83 -8.04
C ALA A 33 9.74 14.74 -9.53
N ALA A 34 9.06 13.67 -9.94
CA ALA A 34 8.72 13.43 -11.34
C ALA A 34 7.46 14.18 -11.80
N LEU A 35 6.52 14.42 -10.88
CA LEU A 35 5.21 14.99 -11.18
C LEU A 35 5.02 16.41 -10.66
N ASP A 36 5.99 16.93 -9.88
CA ASP A 36 5.91 18.25 -9.23
C ASP A 36 4.66 18.35 -8.32
N ILE A 37 4.50 17.35 -7.46
CA ILE A 37 3.40 17.24 -6.49
C ILE A 37 3.96 17.08 -5.07
N GLU A 38 3.16 17.39 -4.06
CA GLU A 38 3.47 17.11 -2.65
C GLU A 38 2.73 15.85 -2.17
N ILE A 39 3.45 14.95 -1.50
CA ILE A 39 2.88 13.73 -0.90
C ILE A 39 3.22 13.68 0.58
N GLN A 40 2.21 13.80 1.44
CA GLN A 40 2.38 13.59 2.87
C GLN A 40 2.53 12.10 3.17
N VAL A 41 3.57 11.70 3.90
CA VAL A 41 3.78 10.29 4.28
C VAL A 41 3.71 10.11 5.79
N ALA A 42 2.70 9.37 6.25
CA ALA A 42 2.58 8.91 7.63
C ALA A 42 3.04 7.45 7.71
N TYR A 43 3.87 7.12 8.69
CA TYR A 43 4.49 5.80 8.80
C TYR A 43 4.55 5.30 10.25
N GLY A 44 4.79 4.00 10.41
CA GLY A 44 4.78 3.37 11.74
C GLY A 44 3.39 3.30 12.38
N LEU A 45 2.34 3.30 11.55
CA LEU A 45 0.95 3.33 12.00
C LEU A 45 0.44 2.00 12.55
N GLY A 46 1.22 0.92 12.42
CA GLY A 46 0.77 -0.44 12.76
C GLY A 46 -0.10 -1.05 11.66
N GLN A 47 -0.60 -2.26 11.87
CA GLN A 47 -1.36 -2.99 10.82
C GLN A 47 -2.89 -2.86 10.97
N VAL A 48 -3.37 -2.28 12.06
CA VAL A 48 -4.80 -2.21 12.41
C VAL A 48 -5.12 -0.81 12.95
N GLU A 49 -6.41 -0.49 13.10
CA GLU A 49 -6.90 0.74 13.75
C GLU A 49 -6.46 2.05 13.06
N VAL A 50 -6.43 2.06 11.72
CA VAL A 50 -6.07 3.27 10.96
C VAL A 50 -7.26 4.09 10.46
N ALA A 51 -8.48 3.74 10.85
CA ALA A 51 -9.69 4.45 10.45
C ALA A 51 -9.66 5.91 10.91
N ASP A 52 -9.22 6.16 12.14
CA ASP A 52 -9.11 7.52 12.69
C ASP A 52 -8.10 8.36 11.88
N VAL A 53 -6.93 7.80 11.57
CA VAL A 53 -5.91 8.48 10.75
C VAL A 53 -6.43 8.75 9.33
N MET A 54 -7.10 7.79 8.69
CA MET A 54 -7.72 8.00 7.39
C MET A 54 -8.81 9.08 7.43
N THR A 55 -9.57 9.13 8.53
CA THR A 55 -10.60 10.15 8.77
C THR A 55 -9.97 11.53 8.90
N GLU A 56 -8.89 11.67 9.67
CA GLU A 56 -8.17 12.94 9.83
C GLU A 56 -7.71 13.51 8.48
N PHE A 57 -7.13 12.68 7.60
CA PHE A 57 -6.73 13.13 6.26
C PHE A 57 -7.95 13.48 5.37
N ALA A 58 -9.04 12.71 5.46
CA ALA A 58 -10.23 12.97 4.68
C ALA A 58 -10.95 14.26 5.14
N GLU A 59 -11.03 14.51 6.45
CA GLU A 59 -11.56 15.75 7.04
C GLU A 59 -10.72 16.97 6.67
N ALA A 60 -9.40 16.79 6.52
CA ALA A 60 -8.50 17.83 6.02
C ALA A 60 -8.68 18.13 4.53
N GLY A 61 -9.56 17.40 3.83
CA GLY A 61 -9.81 17.57 2.40
C GLY A 61 -8.77 16.92 1.50
N THR A 62 -8.07 15.88 1.97
CA THR A 62 -7.09 15.16 1.15
C THR A 62 -7.80 14.42 0.01
N ASP A 63 -7.38 14.67 -1.23
CA ASP A 63 -8.03 14.07 -2.41
C ASP A 63 -7.71 12.57 -2.55
N VAL A 64 -6.47 12.17 -2.26
CA VAL A 64 -6.02 10.77 -2.41
C VAL A 64 -5.33 10.29 -1.13
N ILE A 65 -5.93 9.29 -0.50
CA ILE A 65 -5.43 8.63 0.71
C ILE A 65 -5.03 7.20 0.35
N TRP A 66 -3.73 6.92 0.37
CA TRP A 66 -3.17 5.63 0.02
C TRP A 66 -2.83 4.79 1.27
N GLY A 67 -3.56 3.71 1.51
CA GLY A 67 -3.24 2.72 2.55
C GLY A 67 -2.31 1.61 2.05
N HIS A 68 -1.07 1.57 2.52
CA HIS A 68 -0.05 0.64 2.01
C HIS A 68 -0.01 -0.73 2.71
N THR A 69 -1.16 -1.40 2.84
CA THR A 69 -1.26 -2.82 3.22
C THR A 69 -2.70 -3.33 3.12
N LEU A 70 -2.93 -4.61 2.87
CA LEU A 70 -4.29 -5.15 2.75
C LEU A 70 -5.16 -4.96 4.00
N GLN A 71 -4.56 -4.96 5.20
CA GLN A 71 -5.29 -4.85 6.47
C GLN A 71 -6.02 -3.51 6.63
N TYR A 72 -5.67 -2.51 5.81
CA TYR A 72 -6.33 -1.21 5.83
C TYR A 72 -7.63 -1.18 5.01
N ALA A 73 -7.96 -2.25 4.27
CA ALA A 73 -9.14 -2.28 3.40
C ALA A 73 -10.45 -2.02 4.15
N ASP A 74 -10.64 -2.60 5.34
CA ASP A 74 -11.87 -2.42 6.12
C ASP A 74 -12.02 -0.97 6.59
N ALA A 75 -10.93 -0.40 7.13
CA ALA A 75 -10.88 1.00 7.55
C ALA A 75 -11.15 1.95 6.37
N ALA A 76 -10.53 1.70 5.22
CA ALA A 76 -10.75 2.49 4.02
C ALA A 76 -12.20 2.45 3.55
N ASN A 77 -12.85 1.29 3.56
CA ASN A 77 -14.27 1.19 3.19
C ASN A 77 -15.18 1.92 4.20
N GLN A 78 -14.89 1.82 5.50
CA GLN A 78 -15.65 2.52 6.53
C GLN A 78 -15.59 4.05 6.34
N VAL A 79 -14.40 4.59 6.07
CA VAL A 79 -14.20 6.04 5.90
C VAL A 79 -14.72 6.51 4.55
N ALA A 80 -14.55 5.73 3.48
CA ALA A 80 -14.99 6.08 2.13
C ALA A 80 -16.49 6.36 2.00
N GLU A 81 -17.32 5.73 2.84
CA GLU A 81 -18.76 6.02 2.91
C GLU A 81 -19.07 7.46 3.32
N LEU A 82 -18.26 8.00 4.24
CA LEU A 82 -18.47 9.31 4.85
C LEU A 82 -17.82 10.44 4.05
N TYR A 83 -16.76 10.14 3.30
CA TYR A 83 -15.96 11.11 2.54
C TYR A 83 -15.93 10.73 1.05
N PRO A 84 -17.03 10.93 0.30
CA PRO A 84 -17.13 10.51 -1.10
C PRO A 84 -16.20 11.30 -2.05
N ASP A 85 -15.73 12.47 -1.63
CA ASP A 85 -14.84 13.34 -2.41
C ASP A 85 -13.37 12.90 -2.33
N SER A 86 -13.00 12.14 -1.27
CA SER A 86 -11.66 11.55 -1.12
C SER A 86 -11.60 10.15 -1.73
N TRP A 87 -10.50 9.86 -2.41
CA TRP A 87 -10.18 8.54 -2.94
C TRP A 87 -9.34 7.73 -1.94
N PHE A 88 -9.76 6.50 -1.69
CA PHE A 88 -9.06 5.57 -0.81
C PHE A 88 -8.41 4.47 -1.66
N ILE A 89 -7.10 4.59 -1.88
CA ILE A 89 -6.34 3.63 -2.68
C ILE A 89 -5.59 2.69 -1.73
N GLY A 90 -5.61 1.39 -2.02
CA GLY A 90 -4.96 0.41 -1.19
C GLY A 90 -4.02 -0.49 -1.95
N THR A 91 -2.81 -0.68 -1.42
CA THR A 91 -1.97 -1.80 -1.85
C THR A 91 -2.62 -3.09 -1.35
N THR A 92 -2.92 -4.01 -2.28
CA THR A 92 -3.54 -5.32 -2.04
C THR A 92 -4.95 -5.33 -1.46
N TYR A 93 -5.76 -4.29 -1.67
CA TYR A 93 -7.18 -4.33 -1.28
C TYR A 93 -7.98 -5.28 -2.17
N TYR A 94 -8.61 -6.26 -1.53
CA TYR A 94 -9.57 -7.15 -2.18
C TYR A 94 -11.00 -6.61 -2.07
N GLN A 95 -11.37 -6.10 -0.88
CA GLN A 95 -12.70 -5.57 -0.61
C GLN A 95 -12.78 -4.09 -1.01
N ARG A 96 -13.74 -3.80 -1.89
CA ARG A 96 -14.04 -2.44 -2.40
C ARG A 96 -15.55 -2.28 -2.45
N SER A 97 -16.10 -1.77 -1.36
CA SER A 97 -17.54 -1.58 -1.16
C SER A 97 -18.06 -0.29 -1.79
N PHE A 98 -17.19 0.70 -2.00
CA PHE A 98 -17.54 2.03 -2.53
C PHE A 98 -16.74 2.38 -3.79
N SER A 99 -17.29 3.27 -4.62
CA SER A 99 -16.70 3.66 -5.91
C SER A 99 -15.39 4.43 -5.79
N ASN A 100 -15.20 5.12 -4.66
CA ASN A 100 -13.97 5.84 -4.31
C ASN A 100 -12.93 4.95 -3.60
N VAL A 101 -13.13 3.63 -3.54
CA VAL A 101 -12.13 2.68 -2.99
C VAL A 101 -11.49 1.86 -4.12
N ILE A 102 -10.19 2.01 -4.28
CA ILE A 102 -9.41 1.34 -5.34
C ILE A 102 -8.39 0.39 -4.71
N GLY A 103 -8.27 -0.81 -5.26
CA GLY A 103 -7.26 -1.78 -4.86
C GLY A 103 -6.23 -1.98 -5.96
N VAL A 104 -4.97 -1.78 -5.64
CA VAL A 104 -3.83 -2.05 -6.51
C VAL A 104 -3.24 -3.40 -6.13
N GLN A 105 -3.37 -4.38 -7.02
CA GLN A 105 -2.94 -5.75 -6.79
C GLN A 105 -1.51 -5.98 -7.31
N ASN A 106 -0.71 -6.72 -6.55
CA ASN A 106 0.61 -7.17 -6.95
C ASN A 106 0.58 -8.68 -7.25
N HIS A 107 0.81 -9.05 -8.50
CA HIS A 107 0.89 -10.46 -8.91
C HIS A 107 2.27 -11.06 -8.57
N VAL A 108 2.60 -11.11 -7.28
CA VAL A 108 3.92 -11.53 -6.76
C VAL A 108 4.33 -12.94 -7.20
N TYR A 109 3.35 -13.81 -7.48
CA TYR A 109 3.59 -15.18 -7.94
C TYR A 109 4.41 -15.23 -9.24
N GLN A 110 4.32 -14.21 -10.11
CA GLN A 110 5.09 -14.17 -11.36
C GLN A 110 6.59 -14.04 -11.07
N GLY A 111 6.97 -13.15 -10.16
CA GLY A 111 8.36 -13.00 -9.73
C GLY A 111 8.84 -14.22 -8.94
N LEU A 112 8.02 -14.70 -7.99
CA LEU A 112 8.36 -15.87 -7.17
C LEU A 112 8.58 -17.13 -8.01
N TYR A 113 7.83 -17.32 -9.10
CA TYR A 113 8.02 -18.43 -10.02
C TYR A 113 9.42 -18.41 -10.63
N THR A 114 9.89 -17.26 -11.12
CA THR A 114 11.25 -17.14 -11.69
C THR A 114 12.34 -17.37 -10.64
N CYS A 115 12.14 -16.92 -9.40
CA CYS A 115 13.05 -17.21 -8.29
C CYS A 115 13.11 -18.72 -7.98
N GLY A 116 11.96 -19.39 -8.00
CA GLY A 116 11.87 -20.84 -7.81
C GLY A 116 12.57 -21.62 -8.93
N MET A 117 12.40 -21.23 -10.20
CA MET A 117 13.12 -21.82 -11.32
C MET A 117 14.63 -21.68 -11.16
N TYR A 118 15.09 -20.49 -10.78
CA TYR A 118 16.51 -20.23 -10.57
C TYR A 118 17.08 -21.06 -9.40
N ALA A 119 16.39 -21.09 -8.27
CA ALA A 119 16.78 -21.92 -7.12
C ALA A 119 16.81 -23.42 -7.47
N GLY A 120 15.85 -23.89 -8.27
CA GLY A 120 15.82 -25.24 -8.82
C GLY A 120 17.00 -25.56 -9.75
N GLY A 121 17.47 -24.58 -10.51
CA GLY A 121 18.66 -24.73 -11.35
C GLY A 121 19.99 -24.74 -10.57
N LEU A 122 20.01 -24.11 -9.39
CA LEU A 122 21.21 -24.03 -8.54
C LEU A 122 21.34 -25.17 -7.52
N THR A 123 20.25 -25.84 -7.16
CA THR A 123 20.28 -26.83 -6.06
C THR A 123 20.98 -28.13 -6.49
N GLU A 124 21.96 -28.56 -5.69
CA GLU A 124 22.60 -29.88 -5.85
C GLU A 124 21.87 -30.98 -5.07
N THR A 125 21.11 -30.60 -4.03
CA THR A 125 20.44 -31.53 -3.11
C THR A 125 18.98 -31.76 -3.42
N GLY A 126 18.39 -30.93 -4.30
CA GLY A 126 16.96 -30.91 -4.58
C GLY A 126 16.09 -30.34 -3.44
N LYS A 127 16.70 -29.79 -2.37
CA LYS A 127 15.97 -29.17 -1.26
C LYS A 127 16.00 -27.65 -1.38
N ILE A 128 14.82 -27.04 -1.27
CA ILE A 128 14.62 -25.57 -1.35
C ILE A 128 13.68 -25.17 -0.21
N ALA A 129 13.96 -24.04 0.45
CA ALA A 129 13.13 -23.48 1.50
C ALA A 129 12.64 -22.09 1.10
N PHE A 130 11.45 -21.73 1.58
CA PHE A 130 10.86 -20.39 1.45
C PHE A 130 10.51 -19.88 2.85
N VAL A 131 10.90 -18.64 3.15
CA VAL A 131 10.59 -17.98 4.43
C VAL A 131 9.64 -16.83 4.13
N GLY A 132 8.36 -17.02 4.47
CA GLY A 132 7.33 -15.98 4.40
C GLY A 132 7.19 -15.25 5.74
N GLY A 133 6.80 -13.97 5.70
CA GLY A 133 6.55 -13.19 6.91
C GLY A 133 5.18 -13.46 7.54
N PHE A 134 4.13 -13.47 6.71
CA PHE A 134 2.75 -13.73 7.14
C PHE A 134 2.05 -14.61 6.09
N GLU A 135 1.13 -15.46 6.53
CA GLU A 135 0.34 -16.29 5.62
C GLU A 135 -0.82 -15.45 5.09
N PHE A 136 -0.74 -15.09 3.81
CA PHE A 136 -1.85 -14.52 3.08
C PHE A 136 -2.52 -15.68 2.33
N GLY A 137 -3.80 -15.93 2.61
CA GLY A 137 -4.58 -16.93 1.88
C GLY A 137 -4.55 -16.58 0.40
N THR A 138 -3.73 -17.29 -0.36
CA THR A 138 -3.68 -17.25 -1.83
C THR A 138 -4.94 -17.87 -2.40
#